data_AF-A0A7Z9RZK8-F1
#
_entry.id   AF-A0A7Z9RZK8-F1
#
_cell.length_a   1.000
_cell.length_b   1.000
_cell.length_c   1.000
_cell.angle_alpha   90.00
_cell.angle_beta   90.00
_cell.angle_gamma   90.00
#
_symmetry.space_group_name_H-M   'P 1'
#
loop_
_entity.id
_entity.type
_entity.pdbx_description
1 polymer ?
#
loop_
_entity_poly.entity_id
_entity_poly.type
_entity_poly.pdbx_seq_one_letter_code
_entity_poly.pdbx_strand_id
1 'polypeptide(L)'
;MKPFSRILVANRGEIALRVIRACRELDIETVAVYSEADRDAGYLDFADEKICIGPASSLHSYLDISKIIAAAEISDVEAIHPGYGFLSENPQFAEICQSCRIQFIGPTVDNIRQL
;
A
#
# COMPACT_ATOMS: atom_id res chain seq x y z
N MET A 1 17.31 2.30 14.63
CA MET A 1 16.03 1.66 14.99
C MET A 1 15.16 1.70 13.75
N LYS A 2 14.55 0.59 13.33
CA LYS A 2 13.68 0.59 12.14
C LYS A 2 12.37 1.31 12.47
N PRO A 3 11.83 2.15 11.57
CA PRO A 3 10.57 2.86 11.83
C PRO A 3 9.36 1.92 11.85
N PHE A 4 9.41 0.84 11.07
CA PHE A 4 8.39 -0.20 10.98
C PHE A 4 9.04 -1.56 10.81
N SER A 5 8.33 -2.63 11.19
CA SER A 5 8.72 -4.01 10.90
C SER A 5 8.15 -4.49 9.56
N ARG A 6 6.92 -4.09 9.23
CA ARG A 6 6.18 -4.57 8.06
C ARG A 6 5.31 -3.48 7.44
N ILE A 7 5.41 -3.30 6.12
CA ILE A 7 4.71 -2.25 5.37
C ILE A 7 3.95 -2.85 4.17
N LEU A 8 2.69 -2.45 3.98
CA LEU A 8 1.97 -2.70 2.73
C LEU A 8 2.21 -1.55 1.74
N VAL A 9 2.49 -1.91 0.48
CA VAL A 9 2.65 -0.95 -0.61
C VAL A 9 1.36 -0.92 -1.43
N ALA A 10 0.54 0.10 -1.23
CA ALA A 10 -0.78 0.25 -1.86
C ALA A 10 -0.67 0.87 -3.27
N ASN A 11 0.16 0.28 -4.12
CA ASN A 11 0.39 0.73 -5.48
C ASN A 11 0.90 -0.43 -6.36
N ARG A 12 1.21 -0.16 -7.63
CA ARG A 12 1.73 -1.13 -8.60
C ARG A 12 2.95 -0.61 -9.35
N GLY A 13 3.57 -1.47 -10.15
CA GLY A 13 4.57 -1.05 -11.13
C GLY A 13 5.90 -0.61 -10.52
N GLU A 14 6.52 0.38 -11.17
CA GLU A 14 7.80 0.97 -10.81
C GLU A 14 7.83 1.61 -9.42
N ILE A 15 6.76 2.29 -9.00
CA ILE A 15 6.71 2.98 -7.71
C ILE A 15 6.59 1.96 -6.58
N ALA A 16 5.83 0.88 -6.80
CA ALA A 16 5.80 -0.22 -5.86
C ALA A 16 7.19 -0.85 -5.70
N LEU A 17 7.87 -1.16 -6.81
CA LEU A 17 9.24 -1.67 -6.80
C LEU A 17 10.22 -0.72 -6.08
N ARG A 18 10.11 0.59 -6.31
CA ARG A 18 10.96 1.60 -5.70
C ARG A 18 10.80 1.63 -4.18
N VAL A 19 9.57 1.54 -3.68
CA VAL A 19 9.28 1.49 -2.23
C VAL A 19 9.79 0.19 -1.64
N ILE A 20 9.50 -0.96 -2.27
CA ILE A 20 9.97 -2.27 -1.82
C ILE A 20 11.50 -2.31 -1.65
N ARG A 21 12.24 -1.75 -2.62
CA ARG A 21 13.71 -1.67 -2.53
C ARG A 21 14.20 -0.84 -1.33
N ALA A 22 13.55 0.29 -1.04
CA ALA A 22 13.92 1.08 0.14
C ALA A 22 13.58 0.37 1.45
N CYS A 23 12.44 -0.30 1.53
CA CYS A 23 12.09 -1.13 2.69
C CYS A 23 13.14 -2.23 2.91
N ARG A 24 13.58 -2.90 1.82
CA ARG A 24 14.61 -3.93 1.86
C ARG A 24 15.97 -3.41 2.38
N GLU A 25 16.39 -2.21 1.97
CA GLU A 25 17.62 -1.57 2.47
C GLU A 25 17.56 -1.27 3.98
N LEU A 26 16.35 -1.06 4.50
CA LEU A 26 16.07 -0.83 5.91
C LEU A 26 15.71 -2.11 6.68
N ASP A 27 15.74 -3.26 6.00
CA ASP A 27 15.37 -4.58 6.54
C ASP A 27 13.93 -4.57 7.10
N ILE A 28 13.01 -3.96 6.34
CA ILE A 28 11.56 -3.89 6.61
C ILE A 28 10.86 -4.85 5.65
N GLU A 29 10.01 -5.72 6.18
CA GLU A 29 9.20 -6.66 5.37
C GLU A 29 8.12 -5.91 4.59
N THR A 30 7.81 -6.43 3.40
CA THR A 30 6.93 -5.77 2.44
C THR A 30 5.80 -6.68 1.97
N VAL A 31 4.60 -6.10 1.93
CA VAL A 31 3.41 -6.73 1.36
C VAL A 31 3.02 -5.94 0.11
N ALA A 32 3.10 -6.56 -1.05
CA ALA A 32 2.65 -5.96 -2.30
C ALA A 32 1.21 -6.37 -2.61
N VAL A 33 0.38 -5.41 -3.00
CA VAL A 33 -0.95 -5.70 -3.55
C VAL A 33 -0.91 -5.74 -5.07
N TYR A 34 -1.81 -6.52 -5.67
CA TYR A 34 -1.94 -6.61 -7.12
C TYR A 34 -3.36 -6.88 -7.59
N SER A 35 -3.73 -6.36 -8.75
CA SER A 35 -4.95 -6.77 -9.46
C SER A 35 -4.72 -8.09 -10.22
N GLU A 36 -5.77 -8.80 -10.60
CA GLU A 36 -5.66 -10.02 -11.40
C GLU A 36 -4.85 -9.84 -12.70
N ALA A 37 -4.89 -8.66 -13.32
CA ALA A 37 -4.09 -8.35 -14.51
C ALA A 37 -2.60 -8.16 -14.22
N ASP A 38 -2.25 -7.88 -12.97
CA ASP A 38 -0.87 -7.66 -12.51
C ASP A 38 -0.25 -8.89 -11.86
N ARG A 39 -0.92 -10.05 -11.91
CA ARG A 39 -0.50 -11.30 -11.24
C ARG A 39 0.95 -11.69 -11.51
N ASP A 40 1.42 -11.44 -12.73
CA ASP A 40 2.77 -11.79 -13.20
C ASP A 40 3.69 -10.56 -13.33
N ALA A 41 3.32 -9.43 -12.70
CA ALA A 41 4.12 -8.22 -12.76
C ALA A 41 5.42 -8.36 -11.97
N GLY A 42 6.56 -8.05 -12.60
CA GLY A 42 7.88 -8.30 -12.02
C GLY A 42 8.22 -7.56 -10.72
N TYR A 43 7.50 -6.47 -10.37
CA TYR A 43 7.71 -5.82 -9.07
C TYR A 43 7.32 -6.72 -7.89
N LEU A 44 6.38 -7.64 -8.12
CA LEU A 44 5.90 -8.55 -7.10
C LEU A 44 6.99 -9.48 -6.61
N ASP A 45 7.89 -9.93 -7.49
CA ASP A 45 8.97 -10.87 -7.14
C ASP A 45 9.98 -10.33 -6.12
N PHE A 46 9.93 -9.03 -5.84
CA PHE A 46 10.78 -8.38 -4.84
C PHE A 46 10.11 -8.22 -3.48
N ALA A 47 8.80 -8.44 -3.37
CA ALA A 47 8.05 -8.34 -2.12
C ALA A 47 8.08 -9.67 -1.34
N ASP A 48 8.00 -9.57 -0.01
CA ASP A 48 8.01 -10.73 0.88
C ASP A 48 6.66 -11.47 0.87
N GLU A 49 5.55 -10.72 0.73
CA GLU A 49 4.20 -11.26 0.52
C GLU A 49 3.46 -10.53 -0.61
N LYS A 50 2.55 -11.24 -1.29
CA LYS A 50 1.75 -10.72 -2.41
C LYS A 50 0.27 -11.03 -2.19
N ILE A 51 -0.60 -10.01 -2.24
CA ILE A 51 -2.05 -10.17 -2.04
C ILE A 51 -2.82 -9.70 -3.28
N CYS A 52 -3.67 -10.57 -3.82
CA CYS A 52 -4.59 -10.22 -4.89
C CYS A 52 -5.75 -9.39 -4.33
N ILE A 53 -5.93 -8.17 -4.84
CA ILE A 53 -6.98 -7.23 -4.41
C ILE A 53 -8.13 -7.13 -5.43
N GLY A 54 -8.28 -8.13 -6.30
CA GLY A 54 -9.44 -8.27 -7.18
C GLY A 54 -9.15 -7.98 -8.66
N PRO A 55 -10.19 -7.67 -9.45
CA PRO A 55 -10.11 -7.72 -10.92
C PRO A 55 -9.26 -6.59 -11.51
N ALA A 56 -8.99 -6.69 -12.81
CA ALA A 56 -8.13 -5.77 -13.57
C ALA A 56 -8.52 -4.28 -13.46
N SER A 57 -9.80 -3.96 -13.26
CA SER A 57 -10.26 -2.57 -13.14
C SER A 57 -9.74 -1.94 -11.85
N SER A 58 -9.02 -0.82 -11.95
CA SER A 58 -8.51 -0.08 -10.79
C SER A 58 -9.62 0.33 -9.82
N LEU A 59 -10.82 0.67 -10.33
CA LEU A 59 -11.98 1.02 -9.51
C LEU A 59 -12.43 -0.12 -8.58
N HIS A 60 -12.13 -1.36 -8.95
CA HIS A 60 -12.49 -2.56 -8.19
C HIS A 60 -11.25 -3.26 -7.59
N SER A 61 -10.09 -2.60 -7.64
CA SER A 61 -8.82 -3.07 -7.07
C SER A 61 -8.09 -1.93 -6.34
N TYR A 62 -7.15 -1.23 -6.99
CA TYR A 62 -6.28 -0.24 -6.35
C TYR A 62 -6.98 0.99 -5.76
N LEU A 63 -8.17 1.35 -6.27
CA LEU A 63 -8.99 2.45 -5.76
C LEU A 63 -10.05 2.00 -4.75
N ASP A 64 -10.16 0.69 -4.50
CA ASP A 64 -11.11 0.14 -3.54
C ASP A 64 -10.48 0.12 -2.15
N ILE A 65 -10.81 1.14 -1.35
CA ILE A 65 -10.28 1.32 0.01
C ILE A 65 -10.52 0.06 0.85
N SER A 66 -11.70 -0.55 0.77
CA SER A 66 -12.03 -1.72 1.59
C SER A 66 -11.11 -2.90 1.29
N LYS A 67 -10.70 -3.07 0.03
CA LYS A 67 -9.78 -4.15 -0.35
C LYS A 67 -8.35 -3.89 0.09
N ILE A 68 -7.89 -2.66 0.00
CA ILE A 68 -6.54 -2.30 0.48
C ILE A 68 -6.45 -2.47 2.00
N ILE A 69 -7.46 -1.99 2.73
CA ILE A 69 -7.51 -2.14 4.19
C ILE A 69 -7.64 -3.62 4.58
N ALA A 70 -8.50 -4.40 3.89
CA ALA A 70 -8.59 -5.84 4.15
C ALA A 70 -7.24 -6.55 3.93
N ALA A 71 -6.50 -6.21 2.86
CA ALA A 71 -5.17 -6.74 2.61
C ALA A 71 -4.17 -6.36 3.72
N ALA A 72 -4.24 -5.12 4.23
CA ALA A 72 -3.39 -4.65 5.32
C ALA A 72 -3.69 -5.37 6.64
N GLU A 73 -4.97 -5.54 6.99
CA GLU A 73 -5.41 -6.22 8.21
C GLU A 73 -5.01 -7.70 8.22
N ILE A 74 -5.24 -8.44 7.12
CA ILE A 74 -4.90 -9.88 7.09
C ILE A 74 -3.38 -10.14 7.07
N SER A 75 -2.59 -9.13 6.69
CA SER A 75 -1.13 -9.21 6.67
C SER A 75 -0.48 -8.55 7.88
N ASP A 76 -1.26 -8.06 8.85
CA ASP A 76 -0.78 -7.50 10.12
C ASP A 76 0.33 -6.45 9.92
N VAL A 77 0.12 -5.52 8.98
CA VAL A 77 1.11 -4.47 8.67
C VAL A 77 0.97 -3.29 9.62
N GLU A 78 2.11 -2.67 9.95
CA GLU A 78 2.13 -1.50 10.82
C GLU A 78 1.82 -0.21 10.05
N ALA A 79 2.09 -0.19 8.75
CA ALA A 79 1.93 0.99 7.90
C ALA A 79 1.59 0.66 6.44
N ILE A 80 0.98 1.65 5.77
CA ILE A 80 0.73 1.62 4.33
C ILE A 80 1.49 2.77 3.66
N HIS A 81 2.27 2.44 2.64
CA HIS A 81 2.86 3.40 1.72
C HIS A 81 2.01 3.49 0.43
N PRO A 82 1.39 4.64 0.12
CA PRO A 82 0.48 4.74 -1.02
C PRO A 82 1.20 4.99 -2.36
N GLY A 83 2.47 5.36 -2.36
CA GLY A 83 3.18 5.75 -3.57
C GLY A 83 2.63 7.09 -4.10
N TYR A 84 2.33 7.16 -5.40
CA TYR A 84 1.66 8.29 -6.03
C TYR A 84 0.47 7.83 -6.88
N GLY A 85 -0.48 8.73 -7.11
CA GLY A 85 -1.75 8.37 -7.74
C GLY A 85 -2.58 7.42 -6.87
N PHE A 86 -3.63 6.83 -7.45
CA PHE A 86 -4.59 6.01 -6.72
C PHE A 86 -5.12 6.70 -5.45
N LEU A 87 -4.81 6.14 -4.28
CA LEU A 87 -5.30 6.61 -2.99
C LEU A 87 -4.29 7.52 -2.26
N SER A 88 -3.16 7.91 -2.89
CA SER A 88 -2.10 8.69 -2.24
C SER A 88 -2.54 10.06 -1.73
N GLU A 89 -3.54 10.65 -2.36
CA GLU A 89 -4.10 11.96 -2.02
C GLU A 89 -5.58 11.85 -1.64
N ASN A 90 -6.03 10.66 -1.23
CA ASN A 90 -7.40 10.45 -0.81
C ASN A 90 -7.52 10.64 0.72
N PRO A 91 -8.18 11.71 1.21
CA PRO A 91 -8.23 11.99 2.64
C PRO A 91 -9.06 10.95 3.41
N GLN A 92 -10.09 10.38 2.78
CA GLN A 92 -10.89 9.31 3.37
C GLN A 92 -10.05 8.04 3.58
N PHE A 93 -9.17 7.70 2.63
CA PHE A 93 -8.27 6.56 2.78
C PHE A 93 -7.29 6.75 3.94
N ALA A 94 -6.65 7.93 4.04
CA ALA A 94 -5.74 8.24 5.13
C ALA A 94 -6.44 8.21 6.51
N GLU A 95 -7.67 8.72 6.60
CA GLU A 95 -8.50 8.69 7.82
C GLU A 95 -8.90 7.26 8.23
N ILE A 96 -9.21 6.40 7.26
CA ILE A 96 -9.51 4.99 7.52
C ILE A 96 -8.26 4.24 8.00
N CYS A 97 -7.08 4.48 7.39
CA CYS A 97 -5.82 3.90 7.87
C CYS A 97 -5.61 4.20 9.36
N GLN A 98 -5.76 5.48 9.76
CA GLN A 98 -5.64 5.90 11.16
C GLN A 98 -6.68 5.22 12.07
N SER A 99 -7.92 5.10 11.61
CA SER A 99 -9.01 4.45 12.35
C SER A 99 -8.75 2.95 12.58
N CYS A 100 -8.09 2.29 11.62
CA CYS A 100 -7.60 0.92 11.71
C CYS A 100 -6.27 0.79 12.47
N ARG A 101 -5.72 1.88 13.02
CA ARG A 101 -4.39 1.91 13.67
C ARG A 101 -3.24 1.49 12.76
N ILE A 102 -3.41 1.67 11.45
CA ILE A 102 -2.37 1.46 10.44
C ILE A 102 -1.79 2.83 10.07
N GLN A 103 -0.49 3.00 10.18
CA GLN A 103 0.14 4.28 9.88
C GLN A 103 0.10 4.58 8.38
N PHE A 104 -0.50 5.70 8.00
CA PHE A 104 -0.41 6.22 6.63
C PHE A 104 0.94 6.92 6.43
N ILE A 105 1.75 6.46 5.48
CA ILE A 105 3.05 7.08 5.15
C ILE A 105 2.81 8.18 4.11
N GLY A 106 2.46 9.36 4.60
CA GLY A 106 2.16 10.54 3.78
C GLY A 106 1.81 11.76 4.63
N PRO A 107 1.26 12.82 4.03
CA PRO A 107 0.79 14.01 4.75
C PRO A 107 -0.34 13.68 5.73
N THR A 108 -0.64 14.61 6.64
CA THR A 108 -1.80 14.48 7.52
C THR A 108 -3.10 14.55 6.71
N VAL A 109 -4.19 13.97 7.24
CA VAL A 109 -5.53 14.04 6.62
C VAL A 109 -5.93 15.50 6.34
N ASP A 110 -5.64 16.40 7.28
CA ASP A 110 -5.92 17.82 7.13
C ASP A 110 -5.09 18.48 6.01
N ASN A 111 -3.83 18.09 5.84
CA ASN A 111 -3.03 18.56 4.70
C ASN A 111 -3.62 18.08 3.37
N ILE A 112 -4.05 16.82 3.30
CA ILE A 112 -4.64 16.25 2.06
C ILE A 112 -5.94 16.96 1.70
N ARG A 113 -6.80 17.27 2.69
CA ARG A 113 -8.06 18.01 2.47
C ARG A 113 -7.87 19.46 1.96
N GLN A 114 -6.66 20.00 2.08
CA GLN A 114 -6.31 21.38 1.68
C GLN A 114 -5.63 21.48 0.31
N LEU A 115 -5.41 20.35 -0.37
CA LEU A 115 -4.92 20.30 -1.76
C LEU A 115 -5.99 20.79 -2.74
#